data_AF-A0A2G5VYY3-F1
#
_entry.id   AF-A0A2G5VYY3-F1
#
_cell.length_a   1.000
_cell.length_b   1.000
_cell.length_c   1.000
_cell.angle_alpha   90.00
_cell.angle_beta   90.00
_cell.angle_gamma   90.00
#
_symmetry.space_group_name_H-M   'P 1'
#
loop_
_entity.id
_entity.type
_entity.pdbx_description
1 polymer ?
#
loop_
_entity_poly.entity_id
_entity_poly.type
_entity_poly.pdbx_seq_one_letter_code
_entity_poly.pdbx_strand_id
1 'polypeptide(L)'
;MIRVLISNKNKLLKWREYKMTENNMQVLIEGFDPSKVQVENEFNNDWKKVYGAYQNNSILQASMTGIETLLDKPCAVVTLGNIRGFIPLEFTGADNLRQLRAMTGQTVAFKVLNYDREAEVFTGSRIAALEHMAFITLKKIDIDDEIIAVVRSVSPSLVRADIGGIEVKIPLEEIKYGWIDDLTEEVKQGDHLKVKVLEIDKEEQKVTVSAKATQKNPWLRSIGRYTSGNEYVGTVSGVREYGVFINLEAGVDSLARHLKFQNVKRGDRVLVRVLETDAKKEQIRTRITRVL
;
A
#
# COMPACT_ATOMS: atom_id res chain seq x y z
N MET A 1 27.99 20.56 22.27
CA MET A 1 27.64 20.28 23.68
C MET A 1 26.22 19.77 23.71
N ILE A 2 26.02 18.46 23.71
CA ILE A 2 24.70 17.83 23.82
C ILE A 2 24.81 16.76 24.90
N ARG A 3 23.94 16.86 25.90
CA ARG A 3 23.81 15.91 27.02
C ARG A 3 22.74 14.89 26.64
N VAL A 4 23.05 13.61 26.73
CA VAL A 4 22.05 12.54 26.65
C VAL A 4 22.02 11.81 27.99
N LEU A 5 20.83 11.76 28.58
CA LEU A 5 20.53 11.07 29.84
C LEU A 5 20.20 9.61 29.51
N ILE A 6 20.94 8.67 30.09
CA ILE A 6 20.54 7.27 30.15
C ILE A 6 20.44 6.88 31.63
N SER A 7 19.23 6.54 32.05
CA SER A 7 18.92 6.08 33.40
C SER A 7 19.30 4.61 33.54
N ASN A 8 20.06 4.27 34.57
CA ASN A 8 20.18 2.89 35.04
C ASN A 8 20.02 2.86 36.57
N LYS A 9 19.09 2.04 37.06
CA LYS A 9 18.66 2.00 38.46
C LYS A 9 19.81 1.53 39.36
N ASN A 10 20.18 2.38 40.31
CA ASN A 10 20.98 2.07 41.51
C ASN A 10 22.41 1.57 41.32
N LYS A 11 23.34 2.48 40.97
CA LYS A 11 24.58 2.74 41.72
C LYS A 11 25.28 4.01 41.19
N LEU A 12 25.76 4.80 42.15
CA LEU A 12 26.41 6.14 42.06
C LEU A 12 27.10 6.53 40.75
N LEU A 13 26.75 7.75 40.30
CA LEU A 13 27.37 8.53 39.22
C LEU A 13 28.91 8.56 39.34
N LYS A 14 29.60 8.09 38.30
CA LYS A 14 31.01 8.43 38.06
C LYS A 14 31.16 8.97 36.64
N TRP A 15 31.65 10.20 36.54
CA TRP A 15 32.19 10.74 35.30
C TRP A 15 33.43 9.92 34.92
N ARG A 16 33.47 9.38 33.71
CA ARG A 16 34.72 8.87 33.11
C ARG A 16 35.13 9.83 32.01
N GLU A 17 36.24 10.52 32.22
CA GLU A 17 37.00 11.17 31.15
C GLU A 17 37.63 10.08 30.29
N TYR A 18 37.33 10.08 28.99
CA TYR A 18 38.10 9.30 28.03
C TYR A 18 39.07 10.23 27.31
N LYS A 19 40.36 9.90 27.38
CA LYS A 19 41.40 10.53 26.58
C LYS A 19 41.13 10.23 25.11
N MET A 20 40.97 11.29 24.33
CA MET A 20 41.02 11.25 22.86
C MET A 20 42.41 10.79 22.44
N THR A 21 42.51 9.64 21.79
CA THR A 21 43.64 9.31 20.94
C THR A 21 43.11 8.68 19.65
N GLU A 22 43.01 9.49 18.60
CA GLU A 22 43.31 9.09 17.22
C GLU A 22 43.43 10.35 16.37
N ASN A 23 44.64 10.91 16.37
CA ASN A 23 45.07 11.88 15.37
C ASN A 23 45.20 11.13 14.04
N ASN A 24 44.21 11.26 13.16
CA ASN A 24 44.34 10.82 11.76
C ASN A 24 45.26 11.80 11.02
N MET A 25 46.57 11.56 11.10
CA MET A 25 47.58 12.30 10.36
C MET A 25 47.58 11.80 8.90
N GLN A 26 47.06 12.61 7.97
CA GLN A 26 47.19 12.33 6.55
C GLN A 26 48.63 12.61 6.11
N VAL A 27 49.37 11.55 5.80
CA VAL A 27 50.71 11.65 5.23
C VAL A 27 50.60 11.48 3.71
N LEU A 28 51.09 12.47 2.97
CA LEU A 28 51.23 12.39 1.51
C LEU A 28 52.49 11.57 1.19
N ILE A 29 52.32 10.48 0.45
CA ILE A 29 53.40 9.58 0.03
C ILE A 29 53.49 9.63 -1.49
N GLU A 30 54.64 10.03 -2.04
CA GLU A 30 54.91 9.94 -3.48
C GLU A 30 55.08 8.47 -3.91
N GLY A 31 54.43 8.09 -5.02
CA GLY A 31 54.40 6.70 -5.50
C GLY A 31 53.28 5.83 -4.90
N PHE A 32 52.35 6.42 -4.15
CA PHE A 32 51.16 5.73 -3.68
C PHE A 32 50.25 5.34 -4.86
N ASP A 33 50.16 4.03 -5.11
CA ASP A 33 49.27 3.45 -6.11
C ASP A 33 47.95 2.99 -5.44
N PRO A 34 46.85 3.77 -5.56
CA PRO A 34 45.59 3.47 -4.90
C PRO A 34 44.96 2.15 -5.38
N SER A 35 45.40 1.61 -6.53
CA SER A 35 44.88 0.34 -7.06
C SER A 35 45.40 -0.90 -6.31
N LYS A 36 46.49 -0.78 -5.54
CA LYS A 36 47.05 -1.85 -4.70
C LYS A 36 46.54 -1.84 -3.26
N VAL A 37 45.66 -0.89 -2.94
CA VAL A 37 45.07 -0.74 -1.61
C VAL A 37 43.66 -1.33 -1.63
N GLN A 38 43.55 -2.60 -1.24
CA GLN A 38 42.27 -3.20 -0.89
C GLN A 38 41.90 -2.77 0.54
N VAL A 39 41.50 -1.50 0.69
CA VAL A 39 40.83 -1.04 1.92
C VAL A 39 39.33 -1.21 1.71
N GLU A 40 38.68 -1.83 2.68
CA GLU A 40 37.24 -2.10 2.80
C GLU A 40 36.37 -0.91 2.36
N ASN A 41 36.02 -0.85 1.08
CA ASN A 41 35.25 0.27 0.51
C ASN A 41 33.72 0.09 0.62
N GLU A 42 33.23 -0.99 1.23
CA GLU A 42 31.79 -1.16 1.50
C GLU A 42 31.31 -0.31 2.69
N PHE A 43 32.08 -0.24 3.78
CA PHE A 43 31.71 0.51 5.00
C PHE A 43 31.52 2.03 4.77
N ASN A 44 32.28 2.61 3.84
CA ASN A 44 32.22 4.05 3.59
C ASN A 44 31.03 4.45 2.68
N ASN A 45 30.46 3.51 1.92
CA ASN A 45 29.41 3.83 0.97
C ASN A 45 28.05 4.02 1.67
N ASP A 46 27.74 3.23 2.68
CA ASP A 46 26.43 3.31 3.35
C ASP A 46 26.28 4.57 4.21
N TRP A 47 27.34 4.97 4.92
CA TRP A 47 27.33 6.24 5.65
C TRP A 47 27.27 7.45 4.72
N LYS A 48 27.88 7.38 3.53
CA LYS A 48 27.72 8.41 2.49
C LYS A 48 26.27 8.53 2.04
N LYS A 49 25.55 7.41 1.88
CA LYS A 49 24.11 7.43 1.57
C LYS A 49 23.28 8.09 2.68
N VAL A 50 23.50 7.70 3.93
CA VAL A 50 22.79 8.27 5.09
C VAL A 50 23.05 9.77 5.21
N TYR A 51 24.32 10.18 5.12
CA TYR A 51 24.73 11.57 5.20
C TYR A 51 24.17 12.40 4.03
N GLY A 52 24.32 11.90 2.81
CA GLY A 52 23.77 12.56 1.62
C GLY A 52 22.25 12.68 1.69
N ALA A 53 21.55 11.66 2.21
CA ALA A 53 20.11 11.70 2.37
C ALA A 53 19.64 12.69 3.43
N TYR A 54 20.38 12.79 4.54
CA TYR A 54 20.11 13.79 5.58
C TYR A 54 20.26 15.22 5.05
N GLN A 55 21.37 15.50 4.34
CA GLN A 55 21.62 16.83 3.79
C GLN A 55 20.63 17.21 2.69
N ASN A 56 20.34 16.27 1.78
CA ASN A 56 19.51 16.54 0.61
C ASN A 56 18.02 16.29 0.86
N ASN A 57 17.63 15.93 2.09
CA ASN A 57 16.26 15.57 2.42
C ASN A 57 15.69 14.45 1.50
N SER A 58 16.55 13.52 1.06
CA SER A 58 16.15 12.45 0.16
C SER A 58 15.52 11.28 0.91
N ILE A 59 14.69 10.52 0.21
CA ILE A 59 14.06 9.31 0.75
C ILE A 59 15.00 8.13 0.53
N LEU A 60 15.23 7.34 1.57
CA LEU A 60 15.93 6.07 1.50
C LEU A 60 14.93 4.92 1.67
N GLN A 61 15.31 3.73 1.18
CA GLN A 61 14.56 2.51 1.35
C GLN A 61 15.46 1.45 1.98
N ALA A 62 14.95 0.75 2.99
CA ALA A 62 15.66 -0.36 3.62
C ALA A 62 14.67 -1.38 4.18
N SER A 63 15.12 -2.62 4.35
CA SER A 63 14.29 -3.67 4.94
C SER A 63 14.12 -3.44 6.44
N MET A 64 12.88 -3.54 6.91
CA MET A 64 12.57 -3.55 8.34
C MET A 64 12.91 -4.92 8.91
N THR A 65 13.91 -4.99 9.78
CA THR A 65 14.42 -6.24 10.35
C THR A 65 13.66 -6.69 11.58
N GLY A 66 13.15 -5.75 12.38
CA GLY A 66 12.46 -6.09 13.63
C GLY A 66 11.82 -4.91 14.32
N ILE A 67 11.41 -5.14 15.56
CA ILE A 67 10.85 -4.12 16.46
C ILE A 67 11.62 -4.21 17.76
N GLU A 68 12.15 -3.08 18.22
CA GLU A 68 12.84 -2.95 19.50
C GLU A 68 12.20 -1.83 20.31
N THR A 69 12.31 -1.89 21.63
CA THR A 69 11.83 -0.83 22.51
C THR A 69 13.02 0.03 22.93
N LEU A 70 13.00 1.31 22.55
CA LEU A 70 14.02 2.28 22.93
C LEU A 70 13.36 3.36 23.80
N LEU A 71 13.90 3.64 24.98
CA LEU A 71 13.36 4.64 25.92
C LEU A 71 11.85 4.43 26.19
N ASP A 72 11.43 3.19 26.45
CA ASP A 72 10.04 2.77 26.66
C ASP A 72 9.10 3.02 25.47
N LYS A 73 9.63 3.40 24.30
CA LYS A 73 8.86 3.57 23.06
C LYS A 73 9.17 2.44 22.08
N PRO A 74 8.16 1.81 21.47
CA PRO A 74 8.39 0.82 20.42
C PRO A 74 8.90 1.51 19.16
N CYS A 75 9.95 0.95 18.58
CA CYS A 75 10.63 1.44 17.38
C CYS A 75 10.73 0.31 16.36
N ALA A 76 10.44 0.60 15.09
CA ALA A 76 10.85 -0.27 14.00
C ALA A 76 12.35 -0.16 13.79
N VAL A 77 13.00 -1.30 13.63
CA VAL A 77 14.43 -1.40 13.28
C VAL A 77 14.53 -1.61 11.78
N VAL A 78 15.26 -0.73 11.10
CA VAL A 78 15.58 -0.82 9.67
C VAL A 78 17.08 -0.95 9.50
N THR A 79 17.53 -1.77 8.56
CA THR A 79 18.97 -2.00 8.37
C THR A 79 19.38 -1.60 6.96
N LEU A 80 20.31 -0.64 6.86
CA LEU A 80 20.91 -0.18 5.60
C LEU A 80 22.38 -0.61 5.56
N GLY A 81 22.67 -1.73 4.90
CA GLY A 81 23.99 -2.36 4.96
C GLY A 81 24.33 -2.80 6.38
N ASN A 82 25.39 -2.24 6.96
CA ASN A 82 25.79 -2.52 8.34
C ASN A 82 25.21 -1.52 9.36
N ILE A 83 24.50 -0.49 8.91
CA ILE A 83 24.00 0.59 9.77
C ILE A 83 22.58 0.26 10.23
N ARG A 84 22.34 0.38 11.54
CA ARG A 84 21.00 0.21 12.13
C ARG A 84 20.29 1.56 12.25
N GLY A 85 19.05 1.58 11.79
CA GLY A 85 18.14 2.72 11.89
C GLY A 85 16.96 2.41 12.79
N PHE A 86 16.53 3.40 13.56
CA PHE A 86 15.33 3.32 14.39
C PHE A 86 14.27 4.29 13.91
N ILE A 87 13.04 3.80 13.75
CA ILE A 87 11.86 4.60 13.43
C ILE A 87 10.86 4.40 14.56
N PRO A 88 10.69 5.38 15.48
CA PRO A 88 9.69 5.30 16.55
C PRO A 88 8.29 5.09 15.99
N LEU A 89 7.43 4.36 16.70
CA LEU A 89 6.05 4.05 16.27
C LEU A 89 5.29 5.30 15.79
N GLU A 90 5.40 6.41 16.51
CA GLU A 90 4.81 7.72 16.17
C GLU A 90 5.21 8.23 14.78
N PHE A 91 6.38 7.86 14.27
CA PHE A 91 6.90 8.24 12.95
C PHE A 91 6.80 7.13 11.89
N THR A 92 6.22 5.99 12.23
CA THR A 92 6.00 4.88 11.28
C THR A 92 4.71 5.05 10.48
N GLY A 93 3.73 5.77 11.03
CA GLY A 93 2.36 5.82 10.49
C GLY A 93 1.56 4.55 10.74
N ALA A 94 2.01 3.66 11.64
CA ALA A 94 1.23 2.53 12.13
C ALA A 94 0.54 2.92 13.44
N ASP A 95 -0.75 2.61 13.56
CA ASP A 95 -1.54 2.94 14.77
C ASP A 95 -1.15 2.05 15.96
N ASN A 96 -0.82 0.79 15.66
CA ASN A 96 -0.69 -0.28 16.64
C ASN A 96 0.52 -1.19 16.36
N LEU A 97 1.02 -1.85 17.41
CA LEU A 97 2.08 -2.86 17.30
C LEU A 97 1.77 -4.00 16.33
N ARG A 98 0.49 -4.35 16.13
CA ARG A 98 0.09 -5.38 15.16
C ARG A 98 0.40 -4.96 13.72
N GLN A 99 0.08 -3.71 13.36
CA GLN A 99 0.41 -3.17 12.03
C GLN A 99 1.92 -3.04 11.86
N LEU A 100 2.62 -2.59 12.92
CA LEU A 100 4.07 -2.51 12.91
C LEU A 100 4.73 -3.89 12.65
N ARG A 101 4.22 -4.95 13.29
CA ARG A 101 4.68 -6.33 13.06
C ARG A 101 4.41 -6.83 11.65
N ALA A 102 3.32 -6.41 11.03
CA ALA A 102 2.99 -6.79 9.65
C ALA A 102 3.97 -6.18 8.62
N MET A 103 4.68 -5.10 8.99
CA MET A 103 5.69 -4.46 8.16
C MET A 103 7.08 -5.11 8.31
N THR A 104 7.29 -5.96 9.32
CA THR A 104 8.57 -6.65 9.51
C THR A 104 8.87 -7.54 8.30
N GLY A 105 10.10 -7.44 7.78
CA GLY A 105 10.55 -8.10 6.57
C GLY A 105 10.27 -7.34 5.28
N GLN A 106 9.43 -6.30 5.30
CA GLN A 106 9.15 -5.47 4.13
C GLN A 106 10.19 -4.35 3.96
N THR A 107 10.40 -3.91 2.73
CA THR A 107 11.18 -2.71 2.42
C THR A 107 10.37 -1.46 2.72
N VAL A 108 10.90 -0.59 3.57
CA VAL A 108 10.24 0.61 4.05
C VAL A 108 10.99 1.85 3.57
N ALA A 109 10.25 2.82 3.03
CA ALA A 109 10.77 4.15 2.73
C ALA A 109 10.80 5.04 3.98
N PHE A 110 11.88 5.78 4.19
CA PHE A 110 12.05 6.70 5.31
C PHE A 110 12.98 7.88 4.96
N LYS A 111 12.85 8.98 5.69
CA LYS A 111 13.82 10.08 5.69
C LYS A 111 14.65 10.02 6.97
N VAL A 112 15.94 10.30 6.86
CA VAL A 112 16.84 10.39 8.02
C VAL A 112 16.55 11.69 8.76
N LEU A 113 16.25 11.62 10.05
CA LEU A 113 16.02 12.78 10.92
C LEU A 113 17.29 13.15 11.70
N ASN A 114 18.05 12.15 12.13
CA ASN A 114 19.30 12.35 12.85
C ASN A 114 20.18 11.11 12.69
N TYR A 115 21.48 11.24 12.94
CA TYR A 115 22.40 10.10 12.95
C TYR A 115 23.52 10.30 13.98
N ASP A 116 24.04 9.18 14.46
CA ASP A 116 25.19 9.10 15.35
C ASP A 116 26.23 8.15 14.73
N ARG A 117 27.40 8.69 14.38
CA ARG A 117 28.47 7.92 13.75
C ARG A 117 29.24 7.06 14.75
N GLU A 118 29.32 7.46 16.02
CA GLU A 118 30.05 6.70 17.03
C GLU A 118 29.26 5.47 17.45
N ALA A 119 27.94 5.63 17.64
CA ALA A 119 27.05 4.54 17.98
C ALA A 119 26.59 3.72 16.75
N GLU A 120 27.04 4.10 15.56
CA GLU A 120 26.69 3.51 14.26
C GLU A 120 25.17 3.38 13.99
N VAL A 121 24.40 4.40 14.36
CA VAL A 121 22.93 4.38 14.28
C VAL A 121 22.34 5.64 13.66
N PHE A 122 21.15 5.52 13.08
CA PHE A 122 20.36 6.69 12.68
C PHE A 122 18.92 6.62 13.18
N THR A 123 18.26 7.78 13.24
CA THR A 123 16.82 7.88 13.49
C THR A 123 16.13 8.33 12.21
N GLY A 124 15.07 7.64 11.83
CA GLY A 124 14.31 7.93 10.62
C GLY A 124 12.84 8.24 10.89
N SER A 125 12.16 8.79 9.88
CA SER A 125 10.71 8.95 9.84
C SER A 125 10.15 8.45 8.53
N ARG A 126 9.20 7.51 8.62
CA ARG A 126 8.45 7.01 7.47
C ARG A 126 7.34 8.00 7.08
N ILE A 127 6.68 8.63 8.04
CA ILE A 127 5.65 9.66 7.78
C ILE A 127 6.25 10.79 6.93
N ALA A 128 7.43 11.31 7.31
CA ALA A 128 8.09 12.37 6.55
C ALA A 128 8.49 11.93 5.12
N ALA A 129 8.78 10.63 4.92
CA ALA A 129 9.00 10.09 3.58
C ALA A 129 7.71 10.01 2.77
N LEU A 130 6.62 9.53 3.38
CA LEU A 130 5.30 9.44 2.73
C LEU A 130 4.79 10.82 2.32
N GLU A 131 4.89 11.83 3.18
CA GLU A 131 4.52 13.21 2.88
C GLU A 131 5.34 13.78 1.71
N HIS A 132 6.65 13.54 1.70
CA HIS A 132 7.52 13.98 0.61
C HIS A 132 7.18 13.26 -0.71
N MET A 133 6.89 11.96 -0.67
CA MET A 133 6.41 11.22 -1.84
C MET A 133 5.06 11.77 -2.33
N ALA A 134 4.10 11.96 -1.43
CA ALA A 134 2.78 12.48 -1.76
C ALA A 134 2.87 13.85 -2.44
N PHE A 135 3.74 14.74 -1.96
CA PHE A 135 3.98 16.04 -2.57
C PHE A 135 4.51 15.95 -4.01
N ILE A 136 5.45 15.03 -4.26
CA ILE A 136 5.98 14.80 -5.61
C ILE A 136 4.90 14.18 -6.51
N THR A 137 4.16 13.22 -5.97
CA THR A 137 3.11 12.49 -6.69
C THR A 137 1.95 13.41 -7.08
N LEU A 138 1.44 14.23 -6.15
CA LEU A 138 0.37 15.22 -6.41
C LEU A 138 0.75 16.27 -7.46
N LYS A 139 2.05 16.57 -7.61
CA LYS A 139 2.53 17.49 -8.65
C LYS A 139 2.62 16.87 -10.04
N LYS A 140 2.75 15.54 -10.11
CA LYS A 140 3.00 14.80 -11.35
C LYS A 140 1.76 14.11 -11.90
N ILE A 141 0.79 13.78 -11.05
CA ILE A 141 -0.45 13.11 -11.45
C ILE A 141 -1.40 14.11 -12.08
N ASP A 142 -2.00 13.70 -13.19
CA ASP A 142 -3.14 14.35 -13.82
C ASP A 142 -4.37 13.44 -13.84
N ILE A 143 -5.54 14.04 -14.14
CA ILE A 143 -6.78 13.29 -14.33
C ILE A 143 -6.61 12.35 -15.53
N ASP A 144 -7.22 11.18 -15.44
CA ASP A 144 -7.14 10.08 -16.40
C ASP A 144 -5.83 9.29 -16.43
N ASP A 145 -4.82 9.65 -15.62
CA ASP A 145 -3.60 8.86 -15.50
C ASP A 145 -3.86 7.45 -14.97
N GLU A 146 -3.14 6.48 -15.53
CA GLU A 146 -3.16 5.09 -15.07
C GLU A 146 -1.92 4.80 -14.20
N ILE A 147 -2.15 4.41 -12.96
CA ILE A 147 -1.10 4.27 -11.94
C ILE A 147 -1.28 2.95 -11.20
N ILE A 148 -0.19 2.42 -10.66
CA ILE A 148 -0.21 1.24 -9.80
C ILE A 148 -0.45 1.70 -8.35
N ALA A 149 -1.53 1.21 -7.77
CA ALA A 149 -1.84 1.33 -6.36
C ALA A 149 -1.41 0.05 -5.61
N VAL A 150 -0.78 0.20 -4.45
CA VAL A 150 -0.39 -0.93 -3.58
C VAL A 150 -1.41 -1.08 -2.47
N VAL A 151 -2.04 -2.25 -2.38
CA VAL A 151 -3.09 -2.52 -1.39
C VAL A 151 -2.50 -2.58 0.02
N ARG A 152 -2.94 -1.68 0.89
CA ARG A 152 -2.52 -1.60 2.30
C ARG A 152 -3.41 -2.46 3.19
N SER A 153 -4.72 -2.44 2.95
CA SER A 153 -5.69 -3.26 3.67
C SER A 153 -6.97 -3.41 2.85
N VAL A 154 -7.71 -4.49 3.13
CA VAL A 154 -8.97 -4.81 2.46
C VAL A 154 -10.04 -5.03 3.51
N SER A 155 -11.19 -4.39 3.32
CA SER A 155 -12.45 -4.65 4.03
C SER A 155 -13.48 -5.15 3.01
N PRO A 156 -14.57 -5.80 3.43
CA PRO A 156 -15.54 -6.38 2.49
C PRO A 156 -16.13 -5.40 1.46
N SER A 157 -16.22 -4.11 1.80
CA SER A 157 -16.79 -3.05 0.94
C SER A 157 -15.80 -1.98 0.47
N LEU A 158 -14.56 -2.00 0.97
CA LEU A 158 -13.57 -0.95 0.68
C LEU A 158 -12.15 -1.51 0.68
N VAL A 159 -11.38 -1.13 -0.35
CA VAL A 159 -9.92 -1.32 -0.40
C VAL A 159 -9.23 -0.01 -0.02
N ARG A 160 -8.25 -0.08 0.89
CA ARG A 160 -7.31 1.03 1.12
C ARG A 160 -6.01 0.74 0.41
N ALA A 161 -5.57 1.65 -0.44
CA ALA A 161 -4.35 1.50 -1.22
C ALA A 161 -3.48 2.76 -1.15
N ASP A 162 -2.22 2.61 -1.52
CA ASP A 162 -1.20 3.66 -1.54
C ASP A 162 -0.80 3.93 -2.99
N ILE A 163 -0.86 5.20 -3.39
CA ILE A 163 -0.39 5.68 -4.69
C ILE A 163 0.70 6.71 -4.43
N GLY A 164 1.95 6.24 -4.35
CA GLY A 164 3.11 7.13 -4.22
C GLY A 164 3.05 8.04 -2.99
N GLY A 165 2.64 7.49 -1.83
CA GLY A 165 2.54 8.22 -0.56
C GLY A 165 1.17 8.81 -0.25
N ILE A 166 0.22 8.75 -1.18
CA ILE A 166 -1.18 9.18 -0.99
C ILE A 166 -2.03 7.95 -0.65
N GLU A 167 -2.74 7.98 0.48
CA GLU A 167 -3.73 6.94 0.81
C GLU A 167 -5.03 7.21 0.06
N VAL A 168 -5.46 6.22 -0.72
CA VAL A 168 -6.72 6.24 -1.47
C VAL A 168 -7.65 5.14 -0.98
N LYS A 169 -8.96 5.43 -1.06
CA LYS A 169 -10.03 4.52 -0.68
C LYS A 169 -10.81 4.16 -1.93
N ILE A 170 -10.79 2.88 -2.31
CA ILE A 170 -11.46 2.37 -3.50
C ILE A 170 -12.69 1.57 -3.03
N PRO A 171 -13.91 2.05 -3.28
CA PRO A 171 -15.12 1.31 -2.95
C PRO A 171 -15.30 0.10 -3.87
N LEU A 172 -16.07 -0.89 -3.41
CA LEU A 172 -16.25 -2.16 -4.14
C LEU A 172 -16.76 -1.96 -5.58
N GLU A 173 -17.62 -0.95 -5.80
CA GLU A 173 -18.19 -0.64 -7.11
C GLU A 173 -17.15 -0.13 -8.11
N GLU A 174 -15.98 0.31 -7.63
CA GLU A 174 -14.88 0.84 -8.45
C GLU A 174 -13.74 -0.17 -8.65
N ILE A 175 -13.89 -1.41 -8.18
CA ILE A 175 -12.86 -2.46 -8.33
C ILE A 175 -12.97 -3.20 -9.67
N LYS A 176 -14.16 -3.70 -10.00
CA LYS A 176 -14.43 -4.37 -11.28
C LYS A 176 -15.89 -4.23 -11.69
N TYR A 177 -16.17 -4.50 -12.95
CA TYR A 177 -17.54 -4.66 -13.41
C TYR A 177 -18.15 -5.96 -12.87
N GLY A 178 -19.46 -5.91 -12.63
CA GLY A 178 -20.25 -7.04 -12.13
C GLY A 178 -20.43 -7.06 -10.61
N TRP A 179 -21.15 -8.07 -10.13
CA TRP A 179 -21.47 -8.23 -8.72
C TRP A 179 -20.27 -8.76 -7.93
N ILE A 180 -19.94 -8.08 -6.84
CA ILE A 180 -18.93 -8.51 -5.87
C ILE A 180 -19.65 -8.69 -4.53
N ASP A 181 -19.54 -9.90 -3.98
CA ASP A 181 -20.15 -10.23 -2.70
C ASP A 181 -19.29 -9.74 -1.52
N ASP A 182 -17.98 -10.01 -1.60
CA ASP A 182 -16.97 -9.64 -0.62
C ASP A 182 -15.64 -9.36 -1.33
N LEU A 183 -15.06 -8.18 -1.11
CA LEU A 183 -13.77 -7.80 -1.69
C LEU A 183 -12.58 -8.61 -1.18
N THR A 184 -12.67 -9.20 0.02
CA THR A 184 -11.58 -9.98 0.61
C THR A 184 -11.29 -11.28 -0.17
N GLU A 185 -12.25 -11.74 -0.97
CA GLU A 185 -12.08 -12.88 -1.90
C GLU A 185 -11.37 -12.46 -3.20
N GLU A 186 -11.43 -11.18 -3.55
CA GLU A 186 -10.99 -10.64 -4.84
C GLU A 186 -9.60 -9.99 -4.78
N VAL A 187 -9.29 -9.35 -3.66
CA VAL A 187 -8.08 -8.55 -3.48
C VAL A 187 -7.45 -8.89 -2.13
N LYS A 188 -6.12 -9.02 -2.10
CA LYS A 188 -5.35 -9.28 -0.89
C LYS A 188 -4.47 -8.09 -0.54
N GLN A 189 -4.10 -8.03 0.74
CA GLN A 189 -3.10 -7.07 1.21
C GLN A 189 -1.76 -7.31 0.50
N GLY A 190 -1.14 -6.24 0.01
CA GLY A 190 0.09 -6.29 -0.75
C GLY A 190 -0.09 -6.41 -2.26
N ASP A 191 -1.31 -6.68 -2.75
CA ASP A 191 -1.57 -6.75 -4.18
C ASP A 191 -1.33 -5.40 -4.88
N HIS A 192 -1.00 -5.48 -6.17
CA HIS A 192 -0.83 -4.33 -7.05
C HIS A 192 -2.08 -4.19 -7.93
N LEU A 193 -2.81 -3.08 -7.75
CA LEU A 193 -3.99 -2.76 -8.56
C LEU A 193 -3.64 -1.66 -9.54
N LYS A 194 -3.97 -1.85 -10.83
CA LYS A 194 -3.94 -0.78 -11.80
C LYS A 194 -5.20 0.06 -11.63
N VAL A 195 -5.03 1.36 -11.37
CA VAL A 195 -6.13 2.29 -11.14
C VAL A 195 -6.00 3.51 -12.03
N LYS A 196 -7.14 4.10 -12.36
CA LYS A 196 -7.22 5.35 -13.11
C LYS A 196 -7.62 6.49 -12.17
N VAL A 197 -6.98 7.63 -12.31
CA VAL A 197 -7.31 8.83 -11.55
C VAL A 197 -8.56 9.47 -12.13
N LEU A 198 -9.61 9.61 -11.30
CA LEU A 198 -10.89 10.20 -11.70
C LEU A 198 -10.95 11.69 -11.31
N GLU A 199 -10.49 12.01 -10.11
CA GLU A 199 -10.58 13.35 -9.55
C GLU A 199 -9.41 13.60 -8.61
N ILE A 200 -8.94 14.85 -8.59
CA ILE A 200 -7.86 15.30 -7.73
C ILE A 200 -8.31 16.56 -7.02
N ASP A 201 -8.41 16.49 -5.70
CA ASP A 201 -8.57 17.64 -4.84
C ASP A 201 -7.20 18.02 -4.27
N LYS A 202 -6.64 19.13 -4.78
CA LYS A 202 -5.33 19.63 -4.37
C LYS A 202 -5.38 20.36 -3.02
N GLU A 203 -6.53 20.86 -2.60
CA GLU A 203 -6.70 21.56 -1.32
C GLU A 203 -6.73 20.55 -0.18
N GLU A 204 -7.53 19.50 -0.33
CA GLU A 204 -7.65 18.43 0.67
C GLU A 204 -6.61 17.31 0.50
N GLN A 205 -5.76 17.39 -0.54
CA GLN A 205 -4.80 16.35 -0.92
C GLN A 205 -5.44 14.97 -1.13
N LYS A 206 -6.68 14.95 -1.63
CA LYS A 206 -7.44 13.72 -1.89
C LYS A 206 -7.40 13.38 -3.37
N VAL A 207 -7.28 12.09 -3.66
CA VAL A 207 -7.32 11.56 -5.02
C VAL A 207 -8.37 10.47 -5.07
N THR A 208 -9.34 10.63 -5.96
CA THR A 208 -10.36 9.63 -6.26
C THR A 208 -9.87 8.76 -7.41
N VAL A 209 -9.87 7.45 -7.22
CA VAL A 209 -9.37 6.50 -8.22
C VAL A 209 -10.35 5.35 -8.45
N SER A 210 -10.23 4.73 -9.61
CA SER A 210 -11.05 3.56 -10.00
C SER A 210 -10.22 2.52 -10.72
N ALA A 211 -10.26 1.27 -10.24
CA ALA A 211 -9.68 0.14 -10.96
C ALA A 211 -10.59 -0.29 -12.12
N LYS A 212 -11.92 -0.19 -11.95
CA LYS A 212 -12.93 -0.46 -12.97
C LYS A 212 -12.72 0.40 -14.22
N ALA A 213 -12.35 1.67 -14.06
CA ALA A 213 -12.12 2.59 -15.18
C ALA A 213 -10.91 2.23 -16.06
N THR A 214 -10.01 1.35 -15.61
CA THR A 214 -8.92 0.80 -16.44
C THR A 214 -9.36 -0.40 -17.29
N GLN A 215 -10.54 -0.96 -17.00
CA GLN A 215 -11.10 -2.13 -17.67
C GLN A 215 -12.02 -1.68 -18.82
N LYS A 216 -12.16 -2.54 -19.84
CA LYS A 216 -13.10 -2.28 -20.93
C LYS A 216 -14.52 -2.44 -20.42
N ASN A 217 -15.37 -1.43 -20.63
CA ASN A 217 -16.77 -1.52 -20.24
C ASN A 217 -17.47 -2.67 -21.01
N PRO A 218 -17.91 -3.76 -20.32
CA PRO A 218 -18.54 -4.91 -20.97
C PRO A 218 -19.92 -4.58 -21.52
N TRP A 219 -20.58 -3.54 -20.99
CA TRP A 219 -21.90 -3.10 -21.44
C TRP A 219 -21.91 -2.59 -22.87
N LEU A 220 -20.81 -2.00 -23.33
CA LEU A 220 -20.67 -1.58 -24.73
C LEU A 220 -20.85 -2.72 -25.71
N ARG A 221 -20.49 -3.95 -25.31
CA ARG A 221 -20.67 -5.16 -26.15
C ARG A 221 -21.97 -5.90 -25.85
N SER A 222 -22.61 -5.68 -24.71
CA SER A 222 -23.83 -6.39 -24.32
C SER A 222 -25.09 -5.67 -24.76
N ILE A 223 -25.00 -4.36 -25.07
CA ILE A 223 -26.08 -3.57 -25.69
C ILE A 223 -26.57 -4.30 -26.95
N GLY A 224 -27.84 -4.72 -26.94
CA GLY A 224 -28.49 -5.43 -28.04
C GLY A 224 -28.40 -6.96 -28.00
N ARG A 225 -27.52 -7.56 -27.18
CA ARG A 225 -27.48 -9.03 -27.00
C ARG A 225 -28.60 -9.55 -26.12
N TYR A 226 -28.94 -8.83 -25.05
CA TYR A 226 -29.99 -9.23 -24.11
C TYR A 226 -31.29 -8.51 -24.44
N THR A 227 -32.16 -9.17 -25.19
CA THR A 227 -33.50 -8.66 -25.53
C THR A 227 -34.56 -9.12 -24.52
N SER A 228 -35.51 -8.24 -24.22
CA SER A 228 -36.68 -8.56 -23.38
C SER A 228 -37.48 -9.72 -23.95
N GLY A 229 -37.91 -10.64 -23.08
CA GLY A 229 -38.68 -11.83 -23.43
C GLY A 229 -37.85 -13.08 -23.72
N ASN A 230 -36.58 -12.92 -24.11
CA ASN A 230 -35.68 -14.04 -24.40
C ASN A 230 -35.09 -14.67 -23.13
N GLU A 231 -34.65 -15.91 -23.26
CA GLU A 231 -34.04 -16.69 -22.18
C GLU A 231 -32.53 -16.86 -22.40
N TYR A 232 -31.77 -16.74 -21.31
CA TYR A 232 -30.32 -16.84 -21.29
C TYR A 232 -29.88 -17.70 -20.11
N VAL A 233 -28.72 -18.35 -20.25
CA VAL A 233 -28.10 -19.10 -19.15
C VAL A 233 -27.15 -18.17 -18.41
N GLY A 234 -27.23 -18.15 -17.09
CA GLY A 234 -26.29 -17.43 -16.24
C GLY A 234 -25.88 -18.24 -15.02
N THR A 235 -24.91 -17.74 -14.29
CA THR A 235 -24.42 -18.33 -13.04
C THR A 235 -24.75 -17.39 -11.89
N VAL A 236 -25.28 -17.92 -10.79
CA VAL A 236 -25.66 -17.12 -9.63
C VAL A 236 -24.41 -16.56 -8.96
N SER A 237 -24.23 -15.24 -9.02
CA SER A 237 -23.09 -14.52 -8.44
C SER A 237 -23.31 -14.21 -6.95
N GLY A 238 -24.55 -14.01 -6.52
CA GLY A 238 -24.89 -13.75 -5.12
C GLY A 238 -26.38 -13.85 -4.83
N VAL A 239 -26.72 -14.14 -3.57
CA VAL A 239 -28.11 -14.21 -3.10
C VAL A 239 -28.30 -13.25 -1.94
N ARG A 240 -29.32 -12.40 -2.03
CA ARG A 240 -29.74 -11.44 -1.01
C ARG A 240 -31.24 -11.57 -0.77
N GLU A 241 -31.72 -11.03 0.35
CA GLU A 241 -33.15 -11.10 0.71
C GLU A 241 -34.06 -10.49 -0.36
N TYR A 242 -33.59 -9.42 -1.02
CA TYR A 242 -34.36 -8.72 -2.05
C TYR A 242 -34.21 -9.33 -3.45
N GLY A 243 -33.18 -10.15 -3.70
CA GLY A 243 -32.90 -10.61 -5.06
C GLY A 243 -31.71 -11.56 -5.20
N VAL A 244 -31.67 -12.20 -6.36
CA VAL A 244 -30.60 -13.09 -6.80
C VAL A 244 -29.84 -12.39 -7.92
N PHE A 245 -28.53 -12.22 -7.74
CA PHE A 245 -27.63 -11.70 -8.75
C PHE A 245 -27.12 -12.85 -9.61
N ILE A 246 -27.23 -12.68 -10.92
CA ILE A 246 -26.96 -13.72 -11.90
C ILE A 246 -26.05 -13.13 -12.96
N ASN A 247 -24.81 -13.63 -13.00
CA ASN A 247 -23.82 -13.29 -13.99
C ASN A 247 -24.19 -13.93 -15.33
N LEU A 248 -24.45 -13.09 -16.33
CA LEU A 248 -24.78 -13.55 -17.69
C LEU A 248 -23.51 -13.65 -18.55
N GLU A 249 -22.60 -12.70 -18.35
CA GLU A 249 -21.28 -12.63 -18.98
C GLU A 249 -20.33 -11.88 -18.03
N ALA A 250 -19.03 -11.97 -18.28
CA ALA A 250 -18.02 -11.28 -17.47
C ALA A 250 -18.33 -9.77 -17.33
N GLY A 251 -18.61 -9.34 -16.09
CA GLY A 251 -18.95 -7.96 -15.74
C GLY A 251 -20.38 -7.51 -16.06
N VAL A 252 -21.26 -8.40 -16.54
CA VAL A 252 -22.67 -8.12 -16.79
C VAL A 252 -23.53 -9.04 -15.92
N ASP A 253 -24.09 -8.45 -14.87
CA ASP A 253 -24.98 -9.13 -13.95
C ASP A 253 -26.43 -8.68 -14.13
N SER A 254 -27.35 -9.61 -13.91
CA SER A 254 -28.77 -9.36 -13.85
C SER A 254 -29.30 -9.55 -12.44
N LEU A 255 -30.35 -8.81 -12.11
CA LEU A 255 -31.06 -8.92 -10.84
C LEU A 255 -32.39 -9.63 -11.07
N ALA A 256 -32.53 -10.81 -10.48
CA ALA A 256 -33.80 -11.51 -10.37
C ALA A 256 -34.44 -11.26 -9.00
N ARG A 257 -35.76 -11.09 -8.95
CA ARG A 257 -36.48 -11.01 -7.66
C ARG A 257 -36.39 -12.35 -6.94
N HIS A 258 -36.09 -12.32 -5.64
CA HIS A 258 -36.04 -13.54 -4.84
C HIS A 258 -37.46 -14.13 -4.69
N LEU A 259 -37.68 -15.32 -5.25
CA LEU A 259 -38.91 -16.08 -5.03
C LEU A 259 -38.67 -17.02 -3.85
N LYS A 260 -39.43 -16.86 -2.77
CA LYS A 260 -39.30 -17.63 -1.52
C LYS A 260 -39.33 -19.16 -1.67
N PHE A 261 -39.72 -19.67 -2.84
CA PHE A 261 -39.89 -21.09 -3.13
C PHE A 261 -38.75 -21.70 -3.98
N GLN A 262 -37.81 -20.91 -4.49
CA GLN A 262 -36.65 -21.40 -5.24
C GLN A 262 -35.41 -21.39 -4.37
N ASN A 263 -34.93 -22.58 -3.98
CA ASN A 263 -33.65 -22.76 -3.30
C ASN A 263 -32.51 -22.60 -4.32
N VAL A 264 -32.00 -21.38 -4.46
CA VAL A 264 -30.88 -21.06 -5.35
C VAL A 264 -29.67 -20.67 -4.51
N LYS A 265 -28.49 -21.21 -4.84
CA LYS A 265 -27.23 -20.94 -4.15
C LYS A 265 -26.24 -20.23 -5.07
N ARG A 266 -25.26 -19.54 -4.47
CA ARG A 266 -24.12 -18.97 -5.20
C ARG A 266 -23.39 -20.09 -5.96
N GLY A 267 -23.14 -19.87 -7.24
CA GLY A 267 -22.52 -20.84 -8.15
C GLY A 267 -23.49 -21.69 -8.97
N ASP A 268 -24.80 -21.69 -8.66
CA ASP A 268 -25.77 -22.47 -9.44
C ASP A 268 -25.92 -21.91 -10.86
N ARG A 269 -26.09 -22.79 -11.84
CA ARG A 269 -26.43 -22.39 -13.22
C ARG A 269 -27.94 -22.30 -13.35
N VAL A 270 -28.42 -21.21 -13.91
CA VAL A 270 -29.85 -20.91 -13.99
C VAL A 270 -30.23 -20.42 -15.38
N LEU A 271 -31.41 -20.82 -15.84
CA LEU A 271 -32.03 -20.27 -17.04
C LEU A 271 -32.91 -19.09 -16.62
N VAL A 272 -32.62 -17.92 -17.16
CA VAL A 272 -33.30 -16.67 -16.82
C VAL A 272 -33.97 -16.06 -18.03
N ARG A 273 -35.17 -15.52 -17.83
CA ARG A 273 -35.87 -14.71 -18.83
C ARG A 273 -35.66 -13.23 -18.55
N VAL A 274 -35.23 -12.47 -19.54
CA VAL A 274 -35.06 -11.02 -19.44
C VAL A 274 -36.43 -10.35 -19.45
N LEU A 275 -36.70 -9.51 -18.44
CA LEU A 275 -37.92 -8.72 -18.35
C LEU A 275 -37.69 -7.35 -18.97
N GLU A 276 -36.67 -6.66 -18.46
CA GLU A 276 -36.38 -5.27 -18.76
C GLU A 276 -34.87 -5.07 -18.80
N THR A 277 -34.40 -4.23 -19.73
CA THR A 277 -33.00 -3.83 -19.83
C THR A 277 -32.91 -2.32 -19.80
N ASP A 278 -32.08 -1.79 -18.90
CA ASP A 278 -31.74 -0.38 -18.84
C ASP A 278 -30.24 -0.23 -19.11
N ALA A 279 -29.90 0.07 -20.36
CA ALA A 279 -28.52 0.25 -20.80
C ALA A 279 -27.87 1.50 -20.19
N LYS A 280 -28.64 2.52 -19.80
CA LYS A 280 -28.09 3.74 -19.19
C LYS A 280 -27.67 3.49 -17.74
N LYS A 281 -28.42 2.64 -17.04
CA LYS A 281 -28.15 2.27 -15.65
C LYS A 281 -27.29 1.01 -15.50
N GLU A 282 -26.88 0.40 -16.62
CA GLU A 282 -26.14 -0.86 -16.61
C GLU A 282 -26.88 -1.93 -15.78
N GLN A 283 -28.19 -2.06 -16.01
CA GLN A 283 -29.07 -2.95 -15.25
C GLN A 283 -29.92 -3.84 -16.15
N ILE A 284 -29.94 -5.14 -15.84
CA ILE A 284 -30.81 -6.13 -16.48
C ILE A 284 -31.69 -6.75 -15.39
N ARG A 285 -33.02 -6.65 -15.54
CA ARG A 285 -33.97 -7.32 -14.66
C ARG A 285 -34.39 -8.64 -15.29
N THR A 286 -34.22 -9.72 -14.54
CA THR A 286 -34.53 -11.07 -15.01
C THR A 286 -35.52 -11.77 -14.08
N ARG A 287 -36.08 -12.87 -14.57
CA ARG A 287 -36.84 -13.85 -13.79
C ARG A 287 -36.19 -15.20 -13.98
N ILE A 288 -35.94 -15.93 -12.89
CA ILE A 288 -35.43 -17.30 -12.97
C ILE A 288 -36.57 -18.20 -13.47
N THR A 289 -36.37 -18.83 -14.62
CA THR A 289 -37.31 -19.82 -15.18
C THR A 289 -37.09 -21.18 -14.53
N ARG A 290 -35.83 -21.64 -14.45
CA ARG A 290 -35.44 -22.90 -13.79
C ARG A 290 -33.96 -22.92 -13.42
N VAL A 291 -33.59 -23.76 -12.44
CA VAL A 291 -32.20 -24.13 -12.13
C VAL A 291 -31.80 -25.31 -13.04
N LEU A 292 -30.56 -25.31 -13.52
CA LEU A 292 -30.00 -26.32 -14.44
C LEU A 292 -29.18 -27.38 -13.70
#